data_AF-A0A6N8XN01-F1
#
_entry.id   AF-A0A6N8XN01-F1
#
_cell.length_a   1.000
_cell.length_b   1.000
_cell.length_c   1.000
_cell.angle_alpha   90.00
_cell.angle_beta   90.00
_cell.angle_gamma   90.00
#
_symmetry.space_group_name_H-M   'P 1'
#
loop_
_entity.id
_entity.type
_entity.pdbx_description
1 polymer ?
#
loop_
_entity_poly.entity_id
_entity_poly.type
_entity_poly.pdbx_seq_one_letter_code
_entity_poly.pdbx_strand_id
1 'polypeptide(L)'
;MGDATAEWEWDAFSAAALEAYRAARREEAVHLWRRAGALAQNFPAGDPRRAASDNNAALALLIDQDHEGAAAALTAALGAWDAALDWTGGMAVSPVARSSLFHQRLEQRHVETYGDVRRARHRAFLTGAVALTRFNLGIARLFLDEDEAAGRLLETALEERERAFGPNNPEVAEIARVLSASADAAGDDARMARFDDKIRAVAENRATDVLDAWRKEQPHEMTDTRRLLAATYLTAIVHERDFL
;
A
#
# COMPACT_ATOMS: atom_id res chain seq x y z
N MET A 1 1.76 -6.18 -28.34
CA MET A 1 0.30 -6.08 -28.04
C MET A 1 -0.10 -6.85 -26.78
N GLY A 2 0.53 -7.99 -26.45
CA GLY A 2 0.20 -8.75 -25.22
C GLY A 2 0.52 -8.03 -23.89
N ASP A 3 1.62 -7.28 -23.83
CA ASP A 3 2.07 -6.63 -22.59
C ASP A 3 1.08 -5.55 -22.10
N ALA A 4 0.65 -4.65 -22.99
CA ALA A 4 -0.32 -3.60 -22.65
C ALA A 4 -1.66 -4.17 -22.12
N THR A 5 -2.11 -5.33 -22.62
CA THR A 5 -3.35 -5.95 -22.14
C THR A 5 -3.18 -6.47 -20.71
N ALA A 6 -2.05 -7.12 -20.42
CA ALA A 6 -1.73 -7.63 -19.09
C ALA A 6 -1.68 -6.52 -18.03
N GLU A 7 -1.21 -5.32 -18.38
CA GLU A 7 -1.18 -4.18 -17.47
C GLU A 7 -2.57 -3.74 -17.02
N TRP A 8 -3.53 -3.69 -17.96
CA TRP A 8 -4.92 -3.31 -17.64
C TRP A 8 -5.67 -4.42 -16.91
N GLU A 9 -5.43 -5.68 -17.29
CA GLU A 9 -5.99 -6.83 -16.59
C GLU A 9 -5.50 -6.91 -15.13
N TRP A 10 -4.23 -6.60 -14.89
CA TRP A 10 -3.67 -6.53 -13.54
C TRP A 10 -4.41 -5.52 -12.66
N ASP A 11 -4.64 -4.30 -13.17
CA ASP A 11 -5.38 -3.25 -12.46
C ASP A 11 -6.81 -3.73 -12.13
N ALA A 12 -7.48 -4.33 -13.12
CA ALA A 12 -8.86 -4.80 -12.98
C ALA A 12 -8.96 -5.93 -11.95
N PHE A 13 -8.09 -6.93 -12.03
CA PHE A 13 -8.06 -8.03 -11.05
C PHE A 13 -7.71 -7.54 -9.65
N SER A 14 -6.73 -6.64 -9.52
CA SER A 14 -6.32 -6.12 -8.21
C SER A 14 -7.42 -5.28 -7.55
N ALA A 15 -8.11 -4.43 -8.32
CA ALA A 15 -9.26 -3.67 -7.82
C ALA A 15 -10.44 -4.57 -7.45
N ALA A 16 -10.80 -5.52 -8.32
CA ALA A 16 -11.87 -6.48 -8.04
C ALA A 16 -11.55 -7.37 -6.83
N ALA A 17 -10.29 -7.76 -6.64
CA ALA A 17 -9.86 -8.52 -5.48
C ALA A 17 -10.05 -7.73 -4.18
N LEU A 18 -9.66 -6.45 -4.17
CA LEU A 18 -9.86 -5.58 -3.00
C LEU A 18 -11.34 -5.34 -2.71
N GLU A 19 -12.18 -5.18 -3.75
CA GLU A 19 -13.64 -5.11 -3.60
C GLU A 19 -14.23 -6.40 -3.01
N ALA A 20 -13.85 -7.56 -3.55
CA ALA A 20 -14.26 -8.87 -3.06
C ALA A 20 -13.86 -9.06 -1.60
N TYR A 21 -12.62 -8.73 -1.28
CA TYR A 21 -12.08 -8.86 0.07
C TYR A 21 -12.82 -7.97 1.06
N ARG A 22 -13.05 -6.70 0.72
CA ARG A 22 -13.85 -5.77 1.56
C ARG A 22 -15.27 -6.27 1.80
N ALA A 23 -15.88 -6.87 0.78
CA ALA A 23 -17.18 -7.54 0.86
C ALA A 23 -17.16 -8.93 1.55
N ALA A 24 -16.05 -9.31 2.20
CA ALA A 24 -15.85 -10.59 2.89
C ALA A 24 -15.93 -11.84 1.96
N ARG A 25 -15.77 -11.65 0.64
CA ARG A 25 -15.68 -12.74 -0.35
C ARG A 25 -14.22 -13.20 -0.49
N ARG A 26 -13.68 -13.83 0.55
CA ARG A 26 -12.25 -14.16 0.66
C ARG A 26 -11.74 -15.09 -0.45
N GLU A 27 -12.46 -16.16 -0.77
CA GLU A 27 -12.04 -17.11 -1.82
C GLU A 27 -11.89 -16.43 -3.18
N GLU A 28 -12.84 -15.55 -3.51
CA GLU A 28 -12.80 -14.77 -4.75
C GLU A 28 -11.64 -13.77 -4.73
N ALA A 29 -11.43 -13.07 -3.62
CA ALA A 29 -10.29 -12.16 -3.48
C ALA A 29 -8.95 -12.89 -3.69
N VAL A 30 -8.76 -14.05 -3.05
CA VAL A 30 -7.57 -14.88 -3.20
C VAL A 30 -7.40 -15.36 -4.65
N HIS A 31 -8.50 -15.78 -5.30
CA HIS A 31 -8.45 -16.15 -6.72
C HIS A 31 -7.96 -14.98 -7.58
N LEU A 32 -8.52 -13.79 -7.39
CA LEU A 32 -8.21 -12.60 -8.16
C LEU A 32 -6.78 -12.10 -7.89
N TRP A 33 -6.31 -12.14 -6.64
CA TRP A 33 -4.91 -11.84 -6.30
C TRP A 33 -3.93 -12.79 -6.97
N ARG A 34 -4.23 -14.10 -7.02
CA ARG A 34 -3.39 -15.07 -7.74
C ARG A 34 -3.33 -14.77 -9.24
N ARG A 35 -4.45 -14.35 -9.85
CA ARG A 35 -4.49 -13.92 -11.27
C ARG A 35 -3.64 -12.67 -11.49
N ALA A 36 -3.80 -11.65 -10.64
CA ALA A 36 -2.99 -10.43 -10.71
C ALA A 36 -1.49 -10.75 -10.53
N GLY A 37 -1.13 -11.56 -9.54
CA GLY A 37 0.27 -11.95 -9.30
C GLY A 37 0.90 -12.69 -10.49
N ALA A 38 0.16 -13.58 -11.15
CA ALA A 38 0.65 -14.27 -12.35
C ALA A 38 0.95 -13.30 -13.51
N LEU A 39 0.15 -12.24 -13.68
CA LEU A 39 0.45 -11.18 -14.65
C LEU A 39 1.68 -10.37 -14.22
N ALA A 40 1.75 -10.01 -12.94
CA ALA A 40 2.82 -9.17 -12.39
C ALA A 40 4.21 -9.80 -12.53
N GLN A 41 4.32 -11.13 -12.53
CA GLN A 41 5.60 -11.82 -12.76
C GLN A 41 6.28 -11.45 -14.09
N ASN A 42 5.50 -10.99 -15.08
CA ASN A 42 6.04 -10.57 -16.37
C ASN A 42 6.44 -9.09 -16.42
N PHE A 43 6.11 -8.30 -15.40
CA PHE A 43 6.50 -6.90 -15.34
C PHE A 43 8.00 -6.75 -15.04
N PRO A 44 8.62 -5.62 -15.42
CA PRO A 44 10.02 -5.35 -15.13
C PRO A 44 10.34 -5.46 -13.63
N ALA A 45 11.58 -5.84 -13.32
CA ALA A 45 12.09 -5.73 -11.96
C ALA A 45 12.01 -4.27 -11.48
N GLY A 46 11.55 -4.06 -10.23
CA GLY A 46 11.28 -2.73 -9.70
C GLY A 46 9.93 -2.13 -10.11
N ASP A 47 9.11 -2.80 -10.93
CA ASP A 47 7.73 -2.33 -11.13
C ASP A 47 6.94 -2.46 -9.80
N PRO A 48 6.35 -1.37 -9.27
CA PRO A 48 5.68 -1.39 -7.97
C PRO A 48 4.50 -2.36 -7.90
N ARG A 49 3.90 -2.72 -9.04
CA ARG A 49 2.79 -3.68 -9.11
C ARG A 49 3.22 -5.10 -8.75
N ARG A 50 4.51 -5.43 -8.94
CA ARG A 50 5.08 -6.71 -8.47
C ARG A 50 5.04 -6.79 -6.94
N ALA A 51 5.56 -5.77 -6.27
CA ALA A 51 5.59 -5.71 -4.81
C ALA A 51 4.17 -5.70 -4.20
N ALA A 52 3.24 -4.95 -4.80
CA ALA A 52 1.82 -4.98 -4.40
C ALA A 52 1.20 -6.39 -4.56
N SER A 53 1.53 -7.09 -5.65
CA SER A 53 1.04 -8.44 -5.90
C SER A 53 1.63 -9.47 -4.93
N ASP A 54 2.92 -9.36 -4.62
CA ASP A 54 3.62 -10.22 -3.67
C ASP A 54 3.04 -10.03 -2.26
N ASN A 55 2.76 -8.78 -1.85
CA ASN A 55 2.02 -8.48 -0.62
C ASN A 55 0.65 -9.16 -0.60
N ASN A 56 -0.15 -8.95 -1.65
CA ASN A 56 -1.52 -9.46 -1.71
C ASN A 56 -1.56 -11.00 -1.78
N ALA A 57 -0.57 -11.63 -2.41
CA ALA A 57 -0.41 -13.08 -2.38
C ALA A 57 -0.09 -13.58 -0.96
N ALA A 58 0.72 -12.85 -0.20
CA ALA A 58 1.02 -13.20 1.18
C ALA A 58 -0.17 -13.02 2.13
N LEU A 59 -1.13 -12.14 1.82
CA LEU A 59 -2.41 -12.11 2.53
C LEU A 59 -3.19 -13.41 2.41
N ALA A 60 -3.10 -14.10 1.27
CA ALA A 60 -3.74 -15.41 1.14
C ALA A 60 -3.14 -16.43 2.14
N LEU A 61 -1.83 -16.36 2.40
CA LEU A 61 -1.17 -17.19 3.42
C LEU A 61 -1.64 -16.83 4.83
N LEU A 62 -1.81 -15.54 5.13
CA LEU A 62 -2.39 -15.09 6.41
C LEU A 62 -3.82 -15.60 6.60
N ILE A 63 -4.65 -15.54 5.56
CA ILE A 63 -6.03 -16.06 5.59
C ILE A 63 -6.04 -17.59 5.80
N ASP A 64 -5.08 -18.29 5.20
CA ASP A 64 -4.90 -19.74 5.35
C ASP A 64 -4.16 -20.11 6.67
N GLN A 65 -3.88 -19.14 7.54
CA GLN A 65 -3.14 -19.29 8.81
C GLN A 65 -1.71 -19.84 8.68
N ASP A 66 -1.12 -19.75 7.49
CA ASP A 66 0.30 -20.03 7.26
C ASP A 66 1.13 -18.78 7.61
N HIS A 67 1.31 -18.54 8.91
CA HIS A 67 1.98 -17.34 9.42
C HIS A 67 3.50 -17.33 9.11
N GLU A 68 4.16 -18.49 9.13
CA GLU A 68 5.57 -18.60 8.75
C GLU A 68 5.77 -18.30 7.25
N GLY A 69 4.96 -18.93 6.39
CA GLY A 69 4.97 -18.67 4.96
C GLY A 69 4.63 -17.22 4.63
N ALA A 70 3.63 -16.65 5.30
CA ALA A 70 3.27 -15.25 5.18
C ALA A 70 4.43 -14.32 5.57
N ALA A 71 5.09 -14.56 6.70
CA ALA A 71 6.20 -13.74 7.17
C ALA A 71 7.39 -13.77 6.20
N ALA A 72 7.70 -14.94 5.63
CA ALA A 72 8.73 -15.09 4.61
C ALA A 72 8.35 -14.35 3.31
N ALA A 73 7.12 -14.54 2.83
CA ALA A 73 6.62 -13.89 1.62
C ALA A 73 6.55 -12.36 1.74
N LEU A 74 6.08 -11.84 2.89
CA LEU A 74 6.02 -10.39 3.15
C LEU A 74 7.41 -9.77 3.29
N THR A 75 8.37 -10.50 3.85
CA THR A 75 9.77 -10.06 3.88
C THR A 75 10.35 -9.94 2.46
N ALA A 76 10.06 -10.91 1.59
CA ALA A 76 10.43 -10.83 0.17
C ALA A 76 9.71 -9.68 -0.55
N ALA A 77 8.44 -9.45 -0.26
CA ALA A 77 7.66 -8.33 -0.80
C ALA A 77 8.25 -6.97 -0.39
N LEU A 78 8.77 -6.82 0.83
CA LEU A 78 9.50 -5.61 1.25
C LEU A 78 10.78 -5.39 0.41
N GLY A 79 11.51 -6.46 0.07
CA GLY A 79 12.64 -6.35 -0.86
C GLY A 79 12.21 -5.93 -2.28
N ALA A 80 11.04 -6.39 -2.74
CA ALA A 80 10.46 -5.92 -4.01
C ALA A 80 10.05 -4.44 -3.93
N TRP A 81 9.55 -3.98 -2.78
CA TRP A 81 9.26 -2.57 -2.53
C TRP A 81 10.50 -1.69 -2.53
N ASP A 82 11.64 -2.15 -2.01
CA ASP A 82 12.90 -1.41 -2.09
C ASP A 82 13.31 -1.16 -3.55
N ALA A 83 13.23 -2.19 -4.39
CA ALA A 83 13.47 -2.05 -5.83
C ALA A 83 12.46 -1.10 -6.50
N ALA A 84 11.20 -1.11 -6.06
CA ALA A 84 10.18 -0.21 -6.58
C ALA A 84 10.37 1.24 -6.14
N LEU A 85 10.82 1.47 -4.92
CA LEU A 85 11.22 2.78 -4.44
C LEU A 85 12.38 3.32 -5.28
N ASP A 86 13.37 2.50 -5.62
CA ASP A 86 14.50 2.91 -6.46
C ASP A 86 14.08 3.20 -7.90
N TRP A 87 13.15 2.41 -8.45
CA TRP A 87 12.55 2.65 -9.75
C TRP A 87 11.91 4.06 -9.86
N THR A 88 11.36 4.61 -8.77
CA THR A 88 10.80 5.98 -8.77
C THR A 88 11.83 7.05 -9.13
N GLY A 89 13.13 6.80 -8.96
CA GLY A 89 14.19 7.73 -9.37
C GLY A 89 14.28 7.92 -10.89
N GLY A 90 13.92 6.88 -11.65
CA GLY A 90 13.96 6.87 -13.12
C GLY A 90 12.59 6.89 -13.80
N MET A 91 11.49 6.85 -13.05
CA MET A 91 10.14 6.80 -13.63
C MET A 91 9.84 8.04 -14.49
N ALA A 92 9.14 7.82 -15.60
CA ALA A 92 8.63 8.90 -16.44
C ALA A 92 7.51 9.64 -15.71
N VAL A 93 7.68 10.96 -15.55
CA VAL A 93 6.65 11.83 -14.94
C VAL A 93 6.05 12.72 -16.01
N SER A 94 4.72 12.66 -16.15
CA SER A 94 4.03 13.45 -17.16
C SER A 94 3.97 14.93 -16.77
N PRO A 95 4.07 15.87 -17.73
CA PRO A 95 3.78 17.28 -17.51
C PRO A 95 2.34 17.46 -17.01
N VAL A 96 2.13 18.32 -16.02
CA VAL A 96 0.78 18.63 -15.53
C VAL A 96 0.22 19.78 -16.36
N ALA A 97 -0.98 19.60 -16.91
CA ALA A 97 -1.70 20.70 -17.56
C ALA A 97 -1.97 21.80 -16.52
N ARG A 98 -1.51 23.03 -16.80
CA ARG A 98 -1.69 24.19 -15.91
C ARG A 98 -2.62 25.19 -16.57
N SER A 99 -3.51 25.79 -15.78
CA SER A 99 -4.41 26.86 -16.23
C SER A 99 -3.68 28.16 -16.62
N SER A 100 -2.37 28.27 -16.38
CA SER A 100 -1.56 29.44 -16.73
C SER A 100 -0.38 29.05 -17.62
N LEU A 101 -0.31 29.68 -18.81
CA LEU A 101 0.79 29.54 -19.76
C LEU A 101 2.14 29.98 -19.17
N PHE A 102 2.15 30.89 -18.19
CA PHE A 102 3.38 31.28 -17.49
C PHE A 102 3.97 30.10 -16.72
N HIS A 103 3.16 29.40 -15.91
CA HIS A 103 3.61 28.23 -15.15
C HIS A 103 3.98 27.07 -16.06
N GLN A 104 3.24 26.88 -17.16
CA GLN A 104 3.58 25.87 -18.16
C GLN A 104 4.95 26.14 -18.80
N ARG A 105 5.25 27.38 -19.20
CA ARG A 105 6.55 27.74 -19.79
C ARG A 105 7.69 27.64 -18.77
N LEU A 106 7.43 28.02 -17.52
CA LEU A 106 8.42 27.87 -16.45
C LEU A 106 8.78 26.40 -16.22
N GLU A 107 7.78 25.53 -16.20
CA GLU A 107 7.97 24.08 -16.05
C GLU A 107 8.74 23.49 -17.25
N GLN A 108 8.41 23.91 -18.48
CA GLN A 108 9.13 23.51 -19.69
C GLN A 108 10.60 23.96 -19.71
N ARG A 109 10.94 25.07 -19.03
CA ARG A 109 12.32 25.53 -18.89
C ARG A 109 13.11 24.75 -17.84
N HIS A 110 12.42 24.15 -16.87
CA HIS A 110 13.00 23.48 -15.71
C HIS A 110 12.49 22.03 -15.55
N VAL A 111 12.36 21.31 -16.67
CA VAL A 111 11.74 19.97 -16.72
C VAL A 111 12.39 18.99 -15.73
N GLU A 112 13.70 19.00 -15.63
CA GLU A 112 14.44 18.12 -14.72
C GLU A 112 14.10 18.40 -13.26
N THR A 113 14.21 19.65 -12.82
CA THR A 113 13.90 20.04 -11.43
C THR A 113 12.45 19.75 -11.04
N TYR A 114 11.48 20.06 -11.92
CA TYR A 114 10.08 19.72 -11.66
C TYR A 114 9.86 18.21 -11.69
N GLY A 115 10.59 17.49 -12.54
CA GLY A 115 10.57 16.04 -12.62
C GLY A 115 11.06 15.40 -11.32
N ASP A 116 12.18 15.86 -10.78
CA ASP A 116 12.76 15.35 -9.53
C ASP A 116 11.82 15.57 -8.34
N VAL A 117 11.20 16.76 -8.24
CA VAL A 117 10.21 17.05 -7.19
C VAL A 117 9.00 16.12 -7.31
N ARG A 118 8.56 15.79 -8.54
CA ARG A 118 7.46 14.83 -8.75
C ARG A 118 7.86 13.42 -8.37
N ARG A 119 9.03 12.96 -8.79
CA ARG A 119 9.56 11.63 -8.45
C ARG A 119 9.71 11.48 -6.94
N ALA A 120 10.23 12.51 -6.24
CA ALA A 120 10.32 12.52 -4.78
C ALA A 120 8.94 12.42 -4.11
N ARG A 121 7.93 13.13 -4.63
CA ARG A 121 6.55 13.02 -4.11
C ARG A 121 5.95 11.64 -4.37
N HIS A 122 6.15 11.08 -5.56
CA HIS A 122 5.69 9.72 -5.87
C HIS A 122 6.37 8.67 -5.01
N ARG A 123 7.68 8.81 -4.73
CA ARG A 123 8.39 7.96 -3.78
C ARG A 123 7.80 8.05 -2.39
N ALA A 124 7.54 9.26 -1.88
CA ALA A 124 6.90 9.47 -0.57
C ALA A 124 5.45 8.94 -0.51
N PHE A 125 4.75 8.92 -1.63
CA PHE A 125 3.42 8.30 -1.70
C PHE A 125 3.52 6.77 -1.65
N LEU A 126 4.48 6.20 -2.41
CA LEU A 126 4.72 4.77 -2.48
C LEU A 126 5.11 4.15 -1.12
N THR A 127 5.82 4.89 -0.26
CA THR A 127 6.12 4.43 1.11
C THR A 127 4.86 4.10 1.91
N GLY A 128 3.71 4.70 1.58
CA GLY A 128 2.45 4.36 2.21
C GLY A 128 1.94 2.96 1.86
N ALA A 129 2.32 2.36 0.73
CA ALA A 129 2.03 0.94 0.43
C ALA A 129 3.05 -0.01 1.07
N VAL A 130 4.32 0.40 1.15
CA VAL A 130 5.35 -0.33 1.90
C VAL A 130 4.93 -0.48 3.37
N ALA A 131 4.37 0.58 3.94
CA ALA A 131 3.78 0.57 5.28
C ALA A 131 2.71 -0.52 5.46
N LEU A 132 1.85 -0.74 4.46
CA LEU A 132 0.83 -1.79 4.54
C LEU A 132 1.46 -3.19 4.52
N THR A 133 2.50 -3.41 3.73
CA THR A 133 3.26 -4.67 3.77
C THR A 133 3.98 -4.87 5.10
N ARG A 134 4.55 -3.81 5.69
CA ARG A 134 5.11 -3.87 7.05
C ARG A 134 4.06 -4.19 8.10
N PHE A 135 2.87 -3.59 7.98
CA PHE A 135 1.75 -3.90 8.86
C PHE A 135 1.40 -5.39 8.78
N ASN A 136 1.17 -5.92 7.58
CA ASN A 136 0.85 -7.33 7.39
C ASN A 136 1.96 -8.25 7.95
N LEU A 137 3.23 -7.87 7.79
CA LEU A 137 4.35 -8.61 8.36
C LEU A 137 4.32 -8.55 9.90
N GLY A 138 4.03 -7.38 10.46
CA GLY A 138 3.81 -7.21 11.90
C GLY A 138 2.72 -8.14 12.42
N ILE A 139 1.60 -8.25 11.71
CA ILE A 139 0.54 -9.20 12.06
C ILE A 139 1.04 -10.65 11.99
N ALA A 140 1.70 -11.06 10.91
CA ALA A 140 2.27 -12.40 10.80
C ALA A 140 3.19 -12.73 11.98
N ARG A 141 3.98 -11.74 12.43
CA ARG A 141 4.95 -11.86 13.53
C ARG A 141 4.26 -11.94 14.90
N LEU A 142 3.14 -11.24 15.11
CA LEU A 142 2.33 -11.41 16.32
C LEU A 142 1.81 -12.84 16.45
N PHE A 143 1.35 -13.46 15.36
CA PHE A 143 0.91 -14.86 15.37
C PHE A 143 2.05 -15.89 15.58
N LEU A 144 3.30 -15.45 15.46
CA LEU A 144 4.48 -16.25 15.74
C LEU A 144 5.07 -15.94 17.13
N ASP A 145 4.32 -15.22 17.97
CA ASP A 145 4.74 -14.77 19.32
C ASP A 145 6.01 -13.89 19.31
N GLU A 146 6.26 -13.16 18.22
CA GLU A 146 7.40 -12.27 18.05
C GLU A 146 7.04 -10.80 18.31
N ASP A 147 6.41 -10.53 19.47
CA ASP A 147 5.80 -9.23 19.83
C ASP A 147 6.73 -8.02 19.66
N GLU A 148 7.99 -8.15 20.08
CA GLU A 148 8.95 -7.05 20.00
C GLU A 148 9.30 -6.69 18.54
N ALA A 149 9.43 -7.70 17.68
CA ALA A 149 9.68 -7.51 16.26
C ALA A 149 8.45 -6.93 15.56
N ALA A 150 7.26 -7.44 15.90
CA ALA A 150 5.99 -6.93 15.40
C ALA A 150 5.78 -5.47 15.78
N GLY A 151 6.01 -5.10 17.05
CA GLY A 151 5.84 -3.72 17.54
C GLY A 151 6.66 -2.71 16.74
N ARG A 152 7.93 -3.01 16.45
CA ARG A 152 8.80 -2.15 15.62
C ARG A 152 8.27 -1.98 14.20
N LEU A 153 7.78 -3.06 13.59
CA LEU A 153 7.21 -3.02 12.24
C LEU A 153 5.94 -2.18 12.19
N LEU A 154 5.04 -2.37 13.16
CA LEU A 154 3.76 -1.67 13.25
C LEU A 154 3.95 -0.17 13.52
N GLU A 155 4.87 0.22 14.41
CA GLU A 155 5.21 1.63 14.64
C GLU A 155 5.77 2.30 13.38
N THR A 156 6.69 1.63 12.68
CA THR A 156 7.25 2.12 11.42
C THR A 156 6.15 2.27 10.36
N ALA A 157 5.28 1.26 10.24
CA ALA A 157 4.15 1.29 9.32
C ALA A 157 3.20 2.46 9.61
N LEU A 158 2.89 2.71 10.88
CA LEU A 158 2.04 3.83 11.29
C LEU A 158 2.61 5.18 10.83
N GLU A 159 3.89 5.42 11.13
CA GLU A 159 4.56 6.67 10.78
C GLU A 159 4.65 6.89 9.26
N GLU A 160 4.96 5.85 8.50
CA GLU A 160 5.03 5.93 7.05
C GLU A 160 3.67 6.12 6.39
N ARG A 161 2.65 5.41 6.86
CA ARG A 161 1.29 5.53 6.31
C ARG A 161 0.73 6.92 6.57
N GLU A 162 0.89 7.42 7.80
CA GLU A 162 0.47 8.77 8.18
C GLU A 162 1.22 9.85 7.41
N ARG A 163 2.52 9.68 7.16
CA ARG A 163 3.30 10.63 6.35
C ARG A 163 2.86 10.66 4.88
N ALA A 164 2.50 9.51 4.32
CA ALA A 164 2.14 9.38 2.91
C ALA A 164 0.69 9.84 2.62
N PHE A 165 -0.26 9.51 3.51
CA PHE A 165 -1.70 9.73 3.30
C PHE A 165 -2.34 10.72 4.27
N GLY A 166 -1.59 11.19 5.26
CA GLY A 166 -2.09 12.05 6.33
C GLY A 166 -2.71 11.29 7.51
N PRO A 167 -2.99 12.00 8.62
CA PRO A 167 -3.49 11.40 9.86
C PRO A 167 -4.91 10.85 9.78
N ASN A 168 -5.70 11.24 8.77
CA ASN A 168 -7.11 10.87 8.62
C ASN A 168 -7.33 9.63 7.71
N ASN A 169 -6.26 8.95 7.33
CA ASN A 169 -6.33 7.77 6.49
C ASN A 169 -6.92 6.57 7.26
N PRO A 170 -7.87 5.79 6.71
CA PRO A 170 -8.47 4.66 7.43
C PRO A 170 -7.45 3.64 7.92
N GLU A 171 -6.43 3.34 7.11
CA GLU A 171 -5.41 2.36 7.48
C GLU A 171 -4.51 2.85 8.65
N VAL A 172 -4.41 4.16 8.89
CA VAL A 172 -3.75 4.69 10.10
C VAL A 172 -4.50 4.25 11.36
N ALA A 173 -5.83 4.24 11.34
CA ALA A 173 -6.65 3.76 12.46
C ALA A 173 -6.54 2.24 12.65
N GLU A 174 -6.47 1.48 11.56
CA GLU A 174 -6.28 0.01 11.62
C GLU A 174 -4.95 -0.33 12.29
N ILE A 175 -3.85 0.30 11.86
CA ILE A 175 -2.52 0.07 12.45
C ILE A 175 -2.52 0.50 13.93
N ALA A 176 -3.11 1.66 14.24
CA ALA A 176 -3.20 2.16 15.62
C ALA A 176 -4.04 1.23 16.53
N ARG A 177 -5.09 0.59 16.03
CA ARG A 177 -5.90 -0.37 16.81
C ARG A 177 -5.08 -1.57 17.27
N VAL A 178 -4.28 -2.13 16.38
CA VAL A 178 -3.39 -3.26 16.73
C VAL A 178 -2.35 -2.82 17.76
N LEU A 179 -1.73 -1.66 17.56
CA LEU A 179 -0.76 -1.11 18.51
C LEU A 179 -1.37 -0.76 19.88
N SER A 180 -2.63 -0.29 19.91
CA SER A 180 -3.37 -0.05 21.15
C SER A 180 -3.63 -1.36 21.90
N ALA A 181 -4.12 -2.39 21.20
CA ALA A 181 -4.36 -3.71 21.78
C ALA A 181 -3.06 -4.36 22.32
N SER A 182 -1.94 -4.24 21.60
CA SER A 182 -0.64 -4.70 22.10
C SER A 182 -0.16 -3.92 23.32
N ALA A 183 -0.45 -2.62 23.41
CA ALA A 183 -0.11 -1.81 24.57
C ALA A 183 -0.96 -2.16 25.81
N ASP A 184 -2.25 -2.43 25.61
CA ASP A 184 -3.16 -2.92 26.66
C ASP A 184 -2.68 -4.27 27.23
N ALA A 185 -2.35 -5.22 26.35
CA ALA A 185 -1.80 -6.52 26.75
C ALA A 185 -0.48 -6.40 27.54
N ALA A 186 0.32 -5.37 27.26
CA ALA A 186 1.55 -5.07 27.98
C ALA A 186 1.35 -4.22 29.26
N GLY A 187 0.13 -3.72 29.52
CA GLY A 187 -0.17 -2.78 30.61
C GLY A 187 0.49 -1.40 30.45
N ASP A 188 0.78 -0.98 29.22
CA ASP A 188 1.34 0.36 28.92
C ASP A 188 0.23 1.36 28.58
N ASP A 189 -0.41 1.88 29.63
CA ASP A 189 -1.52 2.82 29.54
C ASP A 189 -1.17 4.08 28.72
N ALA A 190 0.09 4.54 28.77
CA ALA A 190 0.53 5.74 28.07
C ALA A 190 0.59 5.51 26.55
N ARG A 191 1.11 4.36 26.13
CA ARG A 191 1.11 3.96 24.72
C ARG A 191 -0.30 3.70 24.21
N MET A 192 -1.12 2.99 24.99
CA MET A 192 -2.52 2.73 24.65
C MET A 192 -3.28 4.03 24.39
N ALA A 193 -3.23 4.98 25.33
CA ALA A 193 -3.89 6.28 25.20
C ALA A 193 -3.43 7.06 23.95
N ARG A 194 -2.12 7.02 23.61
CA ARG A 194 -1.57 7.64 22.40
C ARG A 194 -2.21 7.07 21.13
N PHE A 195 -2.40 5.75 21.06
CA PHE A 195 -2.97 5.12 19.87
C PHE A 195 -4.49 5.29 19.81
N ASP A 196 -5.17 5.25 20.96
CA ASP A 196 -6.61 5.56 21.07
C ASP A 196 -6.95 6.97 20.59
N ASP A 197 -6.10 7.95 20.88
CA ASP A 197 -6.25 9.31 20.36
C ASP A 197 -6.17 9.37 18.83
N LYS A 198 -5.27 8.58 18.21
CA LYS A 198 -5.20 8.48 16.74
C LYS A 198 -6.44 7.83 16.15
N ILE A 199 -6.94 6.76 16.76
CA ILE A 199 -8.16 6.07 16.32
C ILE A 199 -9.34 7.03 16.36
N ARG A 200 -9.48 7.81 17.44
CA ARG A 200 -10.53 8.81 17.59
C ARG A 200 -10.43 9.92 16.55
N ALA A 201 -9.23 10.44 16.32
CA ALA A 201 -8.99 11.50 15.32
C ALA A 201 -9.40 11.07 13.90
N VAL A 202 -9.18 9.80 13.54
CA VAL A 202 -9.66 9.26 12.25
C VAL A 202 -11.17 9.10 12.26
N ALA A 203 -11.78 8.61 13.34
CA ALA A 203 -13.23 8.41 13.41
C ALA A 203 -14.03 9.73 13.31
N GLU A 204 -13.48 10.83 13.84
CA GLU A 204 -14.07 12.17 13.77
C GLU A 204 -13.98 12.81 12.37
N ASN A 205 -13.03 12.36 11.55
CA ASN A 205 -12.78 12.90 10.22
C ASN A 205 -13.26 11.92 9.14
N ARG A 206 -14.21 12.34 8.29
CA ARG A 206 -14.75 11.47 7.22
C ARG A 206 -13.63 11.05 6.27
N ALA A 207 -13.12 9.84 6.45
CA ALA A 207 -12.05 9.30 5.64
C ALA A 207 -12.55 8.96 4.23
N THR A 208 -11.74 9.26 3.22
CA THR A 208 -12.01 8.86 1.84
C THR A 208 -11.66 7.39 1.67
N ASP A 209 -12.58 6.62 1.11
CA ASP A 209 -12.34 5.23 0.77
C ASP A 209 -11.23 5.10 -0.29
N VAL A 210 -10.29 4.18 -0.07
CA VAL A 210 -9.13 3.97 -0.97
C VAL A 210 -9.53 3.59 -2.40
N LEU A 211 -10.58 2.79 -2.60
CA LEU A 211 -11.04 2.42 -3.93
C LEU A 211 -11.73 3.60 -4.61
N ASP A 212 -12.48 4.41 -3.86
CA ASP A 212 -13.07 5.63 -4.41
C ASP A 212 -12.00 6.65 -4.80
N ALA A 213 -10.94 6.79 -3.99
CA ALA A 213 -9.78 7.60 -4.33
C ALA A 213 -9.11 7.08 -5.61
N TRP A 214 -8.83 5.77 -5.69
CA TRP A 214 -8.26 5.16 -6.89
C TRP A 214 -9.11 5.40 -8.14
N ARG A 215 -10.43 5.15 -8.07
CA ARG A 215 -11.35 5.35 -9.20
C ARG A 215 -11.35 6.79 -9.70
N LYS A 216 -11.18 7.76 -8.79
CA LYS A 216 -11.15 9.19 -9.09
C LYS A 216 -9.79 9.67 -9.62
N GLU A 217 -8.70 9.14 -9.10
CA GLU A 217 -7.34 9.64 -9.33
C GLU A 217 -6.57 8.87 -10.42
N GLN A 218 -7.07 7.71 -10.85
CA GLN A 218 -6.40 6.89 -11.86
C GLN A 218 -6.21 7.65 -13.20
N PRO A 219 -4.97 7.74 -13.73
CA PRO A 219 -4.73 8.28 -15.06
C PRO A 219 -5.41 7.44 -16.16
N HIS A 220 -5.91 8.06 -17.23
CA HIS A 220 -6.59 7.33 -18.33
C HIS A 220 -5.66 6.47 -19.19
N GLU A 221 -4.35 6.72 -19.15
CA GLU A 221 -3.34 5.98 -19.89
C GLU A 221 -2.47 5.17 -18.92
N MET A 222 -1.93 4.05 -19.39
CA MET A 222 -0.99 3.22 -18.65
C MET A 222 0.40 3.87 -18.60
N THR A 223 0.50 4.92 -17.78
CA THR A 223 1.74 5.66 -17.49
C THR A 223 2.41 5.11 -16.25
N ASP A 224 3.70 5.43 -16.06
CA ASP A 224 4.42 5.11 -14.81
C ASP A 224 3.71 5.67 -13.56
N THR A 225 3.11 6.85 -13.66
CA THR A 225 2.26 7.40 -12.60
C THR A 225 1.06 6.50 -12.32
N ARG A 226 0.37 5.98 -13.35
CA ARG A 226 -0.73 5.03 -13.14
C ARG A 226 -0.26 3.75 -12.45
N ARG A 227 0.84 3.16 -12.93
CA ARG A 227 1.44 1.93 -12.35
C ARG A 227 1.72 2.10 -10.86
N LEU A 228 2.35 3.23 -10.50
CA LEU A 228 2.66 3.57 -9.12
C LEU A 228 1.39 3.79 -8.28
N LEU A 229 0.44 4.59 -8.77
CA LEU A 229 -0.80 4.86 -8.04
C LEU A 229 -1.61 3.57 -7.84
N ALA A 230 -1.74 2.75 -8.88
CA ALA A 230 -2.45 1.48 -8.81
C ALA A 230 -1.83 0.55 -7.77
N ALA A 231 -0.51 0.35 -7.82
CA ALA A 231 0.21 -0.41 -6.80
C ALA A 231 0.01 0.16 -5.39
N THR A 232 0.00 1.49 -5.25
CA THR A 232 -0.12 2.12 -3.93
C THR A 232 -1.52 1.97 -3.33
N TYR A 233 -2.56 2.17 -4.14
CA TYR A 233 -3.96 2.06 -3.69
C TYR A 233 -4.46 0.63 -3.57
N LEU A 234 -3.96 -0.29 -4.41
CA LEU A 234 -4.46 -1.67 -4.50
C LEU A 234 -3.65 -2.67 -3.67
N THR A 235 -2.67 -2.19 -2.88
CA THR A 235 -2.03 -2.99 -1.84
C THR A 235 -3.00 -3.17 -0.68
N ALA A 236 -3.33 -4.42 -0.36
CA ALA A 236 -4.29 -4.76 0.68
C ALA A 236 -3.62 -4.97 2.05
N ILE A 237 -4.40 -4.78 3.10
CA ILE A 237 -4.05 -5.18 4.47
C ILE A 237 -4.95 -6.30 4.94
N VAL A 238 -4.48 -7.11 5.87
CA VAL A 238 -5.36 -8.01 6.61
C VAL A 238 -6.24 -7.24 7.59
N HIS A 239 -7.48 -7.69 7.81
CA HIS A 239 -8.39 -7.07 8.78
C HIS A 239 -8.57 -7.96 10.00
N GLU A 240 -8.88 -7.36 11.16
CA GLU A 240 -9.12 -8.08 12.42
C GLU A 240 -10.15 -9.21 12.28
N ARG A 241 -11.21 -8.98 11.48
CA ARG A 241 -12.25 -9.96 11.19
C ARG A 241 -11.77 -11.25 10.49
N ASP A 242 -10.54 -11.27 9.98
CA ASP A 242 -9.97 -12.46 9.34
C ASP A 242 -9.35 -13.43 10.36
N PHE A 243 -9.26 -13.02 11.62
CA PHE A 243 -8.69 -13.79 12.73
C PHE A 243 -9.73 -14.22 13.79
N LEU A 244 -11.00 -13.84 13.59
CA LEU A 244 -12.16 -14.23 14.40
C LEU A 244 -12.93 -15.36 13.73
#